data_AF-A0A952BCL3-F1
#
_entry.id   AF-A0A952BCL3-F1
#
_cell.length_a   1.000
_cell.length_b   1.000
_cell.length_c   1.000
_cell.angle_alpha   90.00
_cell.angle_beta   90.00
_cell.angle_gamma   90.00
#
_symmetry.space_group_name_H-M   'P 1'
#
loop_
_entity.id
_entity.type
_entity.pdbx_description
1 polymer ?
#
loop_
_entity_poly.entity_id
_entity_poly.type
_entity_poly.pdbx_seq_one_letter_code
_entity_poly.pdbx_strand_id
1 'polypeptide(L)'
;MTQYERQQRERCWQLLPQVRPSQRIFGIMGLGVLGEDAGHKLVALDFAVAGWSRSRKTIAGIESFHGHTPIHPSPVADTGEPWMECF
;
A
#
# COMPACT_ATOMS: atom_id res chain seq x y z
N MET A 1 -9.86 7.97 15.32
CA MET A 1 -10.88 8.88 14.79
C MET A 1 -10.51 9.21 13.36
N THR A 2 -11.40 8.98 12.40
CA THR A 2 -11.18 9.30 10.98
C THR A 2 -11.32 10.81 10.75
N GLN A 3 -10.78 11.32 9.64
CA GLN A 3 -10.81 12.75 9.36
C GLN A 3 -12.24 13.28 9.13
N TYR A 4 -13.13 12.46 8.54
CA TYR A 4 -14.55 12.78 8.41
C TYR A 4 -15.30 12.78 9.75
N GLU A 5 -14.98 11.87 10.67
CA GLU A 5 -15.56 11.90 12.03
C GLU A 5 -15.24 13.20 12.76
N ARG A 6 -14.02 13.74 12.58
CA ARG A 6 -13.63 15.04 13.13
C ARG A 6 -14.44 16.18 12.50
N GLN A 7 -14.51 16.22 11.17
CA GLN A 7 -15.28 17.23 10.43
C GLN A 7 -16.75 17.26 10.83
N GLN A 8 -17.39 16.09 10.99
CA GLN A 8 -18.78 15.99 11.42
C GLN A 8 -19.00 16.59 12.81
N ARG A 9 -18.09 16.32 13.78
CA ARG A 9 -18.16 16.89 15.14
C ARG A 9 -18.01 18.41 15.13
N GLU A 10 -17.18 18.92 14.22
CA GLU A 10 -16.92 20.35 14.04
C GLU A 10 -17.99 21.05 13.18
N ARG A 11 -19.00 20.31 12.67
CA ARG A 11 -19.99 20.78 11.69
C ARG A 11 -19.34 21.41 10.45
N CYS A 12 -18.16 20.94 10.09
CA CYS A 12 -17.43 21.38 8.92
C CYS A 12 -17.71 20.41 7.77
N TRP A 13 -18.16 20.93 6.63
CA TRP A 13 -18.29 20.15 5.40
C TRP A 13 -17.09 20.45 4.50
N GLN A 14 -16.11 19.55 4.46
CA GLN A 14 -14.94 19.70 3.61
C GLN A 14 -14.60 18.37 2.93
N LEU A 15 -14.68 18.36 1.60
CA LEU A 15 -14.33 17.18 0.81
C LEU A 15 -12.84 16.86 0.95
N LEU A 16 -12.52 15.59 1.22
CA LEU A 16 -11.15 15.11 1.25
C LEU A 16 -10.72 14.58 -0.12
N PRO A 17 -9.46 14.81 -0.54
CA PRO A 17 -8.96 14.33 -1.82
C PRO A 17 -9.03 12.80 -1.87
N GLN A 18 -9.61 12.29 -2.95
CA GLN A 18 -9.64 10.87 -3.26
C GLN A 18 -8.32 10.51 -3.96
N VAL A 19 -7.59 9.56 -3.37
CA VAL A 19 -6.34 9.03 -3.94
C VAL A 19 -6.66 7.70 -4.60
N ARG A 20 -6.12 7.46 -5.80
CA ARG A 20 -6.37 6.21 -6.52
C ARG A 20 -5.78 5.02 -5.74
N PRO A 21 -6.40 3.83 -5.79
CA PRO A 21 -5.86 2.62 -5.15
C PRO A 21 -4.41 2.34 -5.54
N SER A 22 -4.06 2.47 -6.81
CA SER A 22 -2.72 2.25 -7.34
C SER A 22 -1.65 3.23 -6.83
N GLN A 23 -2.07 4.38 -6.30
CA GLN A 23 -1.17 5.37 -5.67
C GLN A 23 -0.95 5.08 -4.18
N ARG A 24 -1.67 4.11 -3.60
CA ARG A 24 -1.52 3.67 -2.21
C ARG A 24 -0.88 2.30 -2.18
N ILE A 25 0.17 2.19 -1.38
CA ILE A 25 0.96 0.98 -1.30
C ILE A 25 0.71 0.28 0.04
N PHE A 26 0.36 -1.00 -0.02
CA PHE A 26 0.15 -1.85 1.14
C PHE A 26 1.36 -2.74 1.39
N GLY A 27 1.97 -2.61 2.56
CA GLY A 27 3.04 -3.48 3.04
C GLY A 27 2.49 -4.66 3.84
N ILE A 28 2.67 -5.90 3.37
CA ILE A 28 2.29 -7.12 4.09
C ILE A 28 3.54 -7.75 4.72
N MET A 29 3.60 -7.72 6.05
CA MET A 29 4.66 -8.38 6.82
C MET A 29 4.28 -9.84 7.07
N GLY A 30 4.87 -10.76 6.31
CA GLY A 30 4.63 -12.19 6.42
C GLY A 30 3.75 -12.73 5.29
N LEU A 31 4.39 -13.17 4.20
CA LEU A 31 3.73 -13.84 3.07
C LEU A 31 3.46 -15.34 3.34
N GLY A 32 2.76 -15.64 4.43
CA GLY A 32 2.18 -16.98 4.67
C GLY A 32 0.88 -17.20 3.88
N VAL A 33 0.13 -18.26 4.16
CA VAL A 33 -1.14 -18.57 3.48
C VAL A 33 -2.13 -17.41 3.53
N LEU A 34 -2.28 -16.77 4.70
CA LEU A 34 -3.20 -15.64 4.88
C LEU A 34 -2.69 -14.35 4.24
N GLY A 35 -1.37 -14.11 4.32
CA GLY A 35 -0.77 -12.90 3.75
C GLY A 35 -0.83 -12.90 2.22
N GLU A 36 -0.70 -14.07 1.60
CA GLU A 36 -0.85 -14.26 0.16
C GLU A 36 -2.30 -14.03 -0.29
N ASP A 37 -3.29 -14.63 0.38
CA ASP A 37 -4.70 -14.43 0.07
C ASP A 37 -5.14 -12.95 0.24
N ALA A 38 -4.71 -12.31 1.33
CA ALA A 38 -4.95 -10.89 1.54
C ALA A 38 -4.30 -10.02 0.45
N GLY A 39 -3.06 -10.36 0.06
CA GLY A 39 -2.33 -9.65 -0.99
C GLY A 39 -3.03 -9.75 -2.35
N HIS A 40 -3.46 -10.95 -2.77
CA HIS A 40 -4.17 -11.12 -4.03
C HIS A 40 -5.47 -10.31 -4.08
N LYS A 41 -6.21 -10.23 -2.98
CA LYS A 41 -7.44 -9.41 -2.89
C LYS A 41 -7.14 -7.93 -3.04
N LEU A 42 -6.05 -7.45 -2.46
CA LEU A 42 -5.62 -6.05 -2.60
C LEU A 42 -5.19 -5.74 -4.03
N VAL A 43 -4.42 -6.62 -4.67
CA VAL A 43 -4.04 -6.50 -6.08
C VAL A 43 -5.27 -6.47 -7.00
N ALA A 44 -6.26 -7.33 -6.74
CA ALA A 44 -7.52 -7.35 -7.49
C ALA A 44 -8.33 -6.05 -7.39
N LEU A 45 -8.07 -5.23 -6.35
CA LEU A 45 -8.66 -3.92 -6.14
C LEU A 45 -7.79 -2.76 -6.69
N ASP A 46 -6.78 -3.08 -7.52
CA ASP A 46 -5.82 -2.13 -8.10
C ASP A 46 -4.89 -1.47 -7.08
N PHE A 47 -4.74 -2.04 -5.87
CA PHE A 47 -3.74 -1.54 -4.92
C PHE A 47 -2.36 -2.05 -5.29
N ALA A 48 -1.36 -1.18 -5.13
CA ALA A 48 0.03 -1.61 -5.12
C ALA A 48 0.31 -2.37 -3.82
N VAL A 49 0.89 -3.57 -3.91
CA VAL A 49 1.17 -4.42 -2.76
C VAL A 49 2.63 -4.83 -2.74
N ALA A 50 3.28 -4.58 -1.62
CA ALA A 50 4.61 -5.06 -1.32
C ALA A 50 4.55 -6.03 -0.13
N GLY A 51 5.22 -7.17 -0.25
CA GLY A 51 5.20 -8.22 0.76
C GLY A 51 6.60 -8.52 1.26
N TRP A 52 6.75 -8.84 2.55
CA TRP A 52 8.02 -9.25 3.13
C TRP A 52 7.92 -10.66 3.71
N SER A 53 8.94 -11.49 3.49
CA SER A 53 9.06 -12.79 4.13
C SER A 53 10.50 -13.16 4.50
N ARG A 54 10.64 -14.05 5.48
CA ARG A 54 11.96 -14.56 5.91
C ARG A 54 12.65 -15.35 4.79
N SER A 55 11.90 -16.14 4.03
CA SER A 55 12.37 -16.86 2.84
C SER A 55 11.97 -16.11 1.57
N ARG A 56 12.68 -16.35 0.45
CA ARG A 56 12.21 -15.88 -0.86
C ARG A 56 10.87 -16.52 -1.19
N LYS A 57 9.96 -15.69 -1.70
CA LYS A 57 8.69 -16.08 -2.31
C LYS A 57 8.49 -15.23 -3.54
N THR A 58 7.78 -15.74 -4.53
CA THR A 58 7.38 -14.99 -5.70
C THR A 58 5.89 -15.18 -5.84
N ILE A 59 5.13 -14.09 -5.80
CA ILE A 59 3.68 -14.09 -5.83
C ILE A 59 3.25 -13.14 -6.95
N ALA A 60 2.33 -13.57 -7.80
CA ALA A 60 1.91 -12.78 -8.95
C ALA A 60 1.23 -11.47 -8.49
N GLY A 61 1.67 -10.35 -9.07
CA GLY A 61 1.14 -9.02 -8.76
C GLY A 61 1.56 -8.43 -7.41
N ILE A 62 2.41 -9.12 -6.64
CA ILE A 62 2.93 -8.63 -5.35
C ILE A 62 4.44 -8.52 -5.43
N GLU A 63 4.97 -7.34 -5.12
CA GLU A 63 6.41 -7.14 -5.03
C GLU A 63 6.95 -7.76 -3.73
N SER A 64 7.72 -8.83 -3.83
CA SER A 64 8.18 -9.60 -2.68
C SER A 64 9.62 -9.26 -2.28
N PHE A 65 9.81 -8.88 -1.02
CA PHE A 65 11.09 -8.60 -0.37
C PHE A 65 11.44 -9.71 0.62
N HIS A 66 12.73 -9.92 0.85
CA HIS A 66 13.21 -10.91 1.82
C HIS A 66 14.45 -10.44 2.58
N GLY A 67 14.63 -10.97 3.80
CA GLY A 67 15.80 -10.68 4.64
C GLY A 67 15.91 -9.20 5.04
N HIS A 68 17.13 -8.67 5.07
CA HIS A 68 17.39 -7.26 5.41
C HIS A 68 17.11 -6.27 4.27
N THR A 69 16.51 -6.72 3.17
CA THR A 69 16.15 -5.83 2.06
C THR A 69 15.04 -4.88 2.51
N PRO A 70 15.24 -3.56 2.44
CA PRO A 70 14.19 -2.59 2.71
C PRO A 70 13.02 -2.82 1.75
N ILE A 71 11.80 -2.85 2.30
CA ILE A 71 10.56 -2.80 1.52
C ILE A 71 10.48 -1.42 0.86
N HIS A 72 10.97 -1.32 -0.38
CA HIS A 72 10.85 -0.12 -1.20
C HIS A 72 9.94 -0.49 -2.36
N PRO A 73 8.64 -0.25 -2.26
CA PRO A 73 7.78 -0.57 -3.39
C PRO A 73 8.15 0.29 -4.60
N SER A 74 8.30 -0.34 -5.76
CA SER A 74 8.57 0.36 -7.00
C SER A 74 7.38 1.28 -7.34
N PRO A 75 7.60 2.56 -7.69
CA PRO A 75 6.50 3.44 -8.03
C PRO A 75 5.72 2.91 -9.23
N VAL A 76 4.39 2.97 -9.13
CA VAL A 76 3.51 3.00 -10.30
C VAL A 76 4.02 4.10 -11.22
N ALA A 77 4.34 3.73 -12.47
CA ALA A 77 5.10 4.53 -13.45
C ALA A 77 4.43 5.84 -13.92
N ASP A 78 3.41 6.36 -13.22
CA ASP A 78 2.55 7.45 -13.69
C ASP A 78 2.65 8.75 -12.86
N THR A 79 3.55 8.81 -11.88
CA THR A 79 3.85 10.05 -11.14
C THR A 79 5.34 10.36 -11.25
N GLY A 80 5.68 11.34 -12.10
CA GLY A 80 7.04 11.87 -12.28
C GLY A 80 7.56 12.69 -11.09
N GLU A 81 7.16 12.34 -9.86
CA GLU A 81 7.57 13.01 -8.63
C GLU A 81 8.54 12.08 -7.86
N PRO A 82 9.80 12.50 -7.63
CA PRO A 82 10.75 11.72 -6.86
C PRO A 82 10.38 11.76 -5.37
N TRP A 83 10.32 10.57 -4.76
CA TRP A 83 9.99 10.27 -3.34
C TRP A 83 10.79 11.01 -2.25
N MET A 84 11.63 11.99 -2.58
CA MET A 84 12.51 12.69 -1.64
C MET A 84 11.79 13.67 -0.70
N GLU A 85 10.50 13.97 -0.90
CA GLU A 85 9.76 14.92 -0.04
C GLU A 85 8.78 14.29 0.96
N CYS A 86 8.74 12.95 1.07
CA CYS A 86 7.84 12.25 2.01
C CYS A 86 8.48 11.85 3.35
N PHE A 87 9.66 12.39 3.70
CA PHE A 87 10.27 12.25 5.03
C PHE A 87 10.41 13.61 5.73
#